data_AF-A0A8X6HEU3-F1
#
_entry.id   AF-A0A8X6HEU3-F1
#
_cell.length_a   1.000
_cell.length_b   1.000
_cell.length_c   1.000
_cell.angle_alpha   90.00
_cell.angle_beta   90.00
_cell.angle_gamma   90.00
#
_symmetry.space_group_name_H-M   'P 1'
#
loop_
_entity.id
_entity.type
_entity.pdbx_description
1 polymer ?
#
loop_
_entity_poly.entity_id
_entity_poly.type
_entity_poly.pdbx_seq_one_letter_code
_entity_poly.pdbx_strand_id
1 'polypeptide(L)'
;MRVAACNKAQYVVVGSRGPCDLCQNVHCKYGARCENGQCVCPVNCPDNYEPVCVTDGTTYPNECEMRREACIRSQDLSVLFYGECGDVRSSGQEINSTKSDVFKQSFKMLLP
;
A
#
# COMPACT_ATOMS: atom_id res chain seq x y z
N MET A 1 5.22 29.42 17.75
CA MET A 1 5.13 29.68 16.30
C MET A 1 5.56 31.10 15.92
N ARG A 2 4.87 32.17 16.35
CA ARG A 2 5.17 33.56 15.91
C ARG A 2 6.60 34.04 16.22
N VAL A 3 7.12 33.75 17.42
CA VAL A 3 8.50 34.11 17.79
C VAL A 3 9.53 33.36 16.94
N ALA A 4 9.34 32.04 16.76
CA ALA A 4 10.22 31.23 15.91
C ALA A 4 10.19 31.68 14.44
N ALA A 5 9.02 32.07 13.94
CA ALA A 5 8.84 32.65 12.60
C ALA A 5 9.61 33.97 12.45
N CYS A 6 9.47 34.86 13.44
CA CYS A 6 10.17 36.14 13.49
C CYS A 6 11.69 35.97 13.50
N ASN A 7 12.21 35.07 14.35
CA ASN A 7 13.65 34.79 14.44
C ASN A 7 14.24 34.23 13.14
N LYS A 8 13.43 33.54 12.35
CA LYS A 8 13.84 32.98 11.05
C LYS A 8 13.52 33.91 9.87
N ALA A 9 12.96 35.09 10.12
CA ALA A 9 12.43 36.00 9.09
C ALA A 9 11.55 35.26 8.06
N GLN A 10 10.75 34.30 8.52
CA GLN A 10 9.95 33.41 7.68
C GLN A 10 8.46 33.69 7.87
N TYR A 11 7.74 33.83 6.76
CA TYR A 11 6.28 33.88 6.77
C TYR A 11 5.71 32.46 6.92
N VAL A 12 4.99 32.22 8.02
CA VAL A 12 4.35 30.93 8.29
C VAL A 12 2.89 31.14 8.70
N VAL A 13 2.03 30.31 8.12
CA VAL A 13 0.60 30.22 8.45
C VAL A 13 0.33 28.93 9.22
N VAL A 14 -0.63 28.95 10.14
CA VAL A 14 -1.03 27.76 10.90
C VAL A 14 -1.71 26.78 9.95
N GLY A 15 -1.06 25.65 9.64
CA GLY A 15 -1.66 24.59 8.83
C GLY A 15 -2.77 23.84 9.56
N SER A 16 -2.54 23.49 10.83
CA SER A 16 -3.54 22.87 11.71
C SER A 16 -3.24 23.21 13.17
N ARG A 17 -4.24 23.05 14.05
CA ARG A 17 -4.04 23.15 15.50
C ARG A 17 -3.76 21.77 16.06
N GLY A 18 -2.72 21.65 16.87
CA GLY A 18 -2.32 20.40 17.50
C GLY A 18 -0.89 19.99 17.14
N PRO A 19 -0.45 18.80 17.58
CA PRO A 19 0.84 18.23 17.20
C PRO A 19 0.89 17.94 15.69
N CYS A 20 2.01 18.23 15.03
CA CYS A 20 2.23 17.85 13.63
C CYS A 20 2.50 16.34 13.47
N ASP A 21 2.86 15.66 14.56
CA ASP A 21 3.45 14.32 14.56
C ASP A 21 2.46 13.20 14.88
N LEU A 22 1.17 13.44 14.69
CA LEU A 22 0.11 12.50 15.10
C LEU A 22 0.25 11.12 14.46
N CYS A 23 0.84 11.02 13.26
CA CYS A 23 1.06 9.76 12.56
C CYS A 23 2.51 9.25 12.61
N GLN A 24 3.43 9.95 13.29
CA GLN A 24 4.87 9.66 13.23
C GLN A 24 5.22 8.24 13.73
N ASN A 25 4.45 7.70 14.67
CA ASN A 25 4.67 6.36 15.25
C ASN A 25 3.42 5.46 15.13
N VAL A 26 2.53 5.74 14.18
CA VAL A 26 1.29 4.97 13.99
C VAL A 26 1.47 3.99 12.83
N HIS A 27 1.49 2.70 13.15
CA HIS A 27 1.52 1.61 12.15
C HIS A 27 0.13 1.03 11.94
N CYS A 28 -0.51 1.45 10.86
CA CYS A 28 -1.81 0.94 10.44
C CYS A 28 -1.68 -0.40 9.71
N LYS A 29 -2.67 -1.28 9.90
CA LYS A 29 -2.73 -2.62 9.30
C LYS A 29 -3.80 -2.71 8.23
N TYR A 30 -3.74 -3.78 7.43
CA TYR A 30 -4.82 -4.17 6.52
C TYR A 30 -5.20 -3.09 5.50
N GLY A 31 -4.23 -2.31 5.00
CA GLY A 31 -4.49 -1.25 4.03
C GLY A 31 -5.07 0.05 4.61
N ALA A 32 -5.24 0.15 5.93
CA ALA A 32 -5.61 1.41 6.59
C ALA A 32 -4.49 2.46 6.47
N ARG A 33 -4.89 3.73 6.42
CA ARG A 33 -3.98 4.88 6.44
C ARG A 33 -4.16 5.67 7.73
N CYS A 34 -3.11 6.36 8.17
CA CYS A 34 -3.20 7.21 9.35
C CYS A 34 -3.81 8.58 8.98
N GLU A 35 -4.84 8.99 9.71
CA GLU A 35 -5.40 10.34 9.72
C GLU A 35 -5.52 10.82 11.16
N ASN A 36 -4.90 11.97 11.47
CA ASN A 36 -4.95 12.58 12.81
C ASN A 36 -4.58 11.60 13.95
N GLY A 37 -3.65 10.66 13.68
CA GLY A 37 -3.21 9.65 14.65
C GLY A 37 -4.13 8.44 14.78
N GLN A 38 -5.14 8.31 13.92
CA GLN A 38 -6.06 7.17 13.88
C GLN A 38 -5.92 6.43 12.55
N CYS A 39 -6.00 5.10 12.61
CA CYS A 39 -6.04 4.28 11.41
C CYS A 39 -7.45 4.24 10.85
N VAL A 40 -7.60 4.70 9.61
CA VAL A 40 -8.88 4.77 8.90
C VAL A 40 -8.81 3.99 7.59
N CYS A 41 -9.91 3.34 7.23
CA CYS A 41 -10.03 2.68 5.94
C CYS A 41 -10.19 3.71 4.82
N PRO A 42 -9.64 3.44 3.63
CA PRO A 42 -9.98 4.21 2.43
C PRO A 42 -11.50 4.25 2.23
N VAL A 43 -12.06 5.45 2.07
CA VAL A 43 -13.52 5.64 1.89
C VAL A 43 -13.85 5.97 0.44
N ASN A 44 -12.98 6.77 -0.19
CA ASN A 44 -13.09 7.17 -1.58
C ASN A 44 -11.98 6.51 -2.37
N CYS A 45 -12.34 5.68 -3.33
CA CYS A 45 -11.42 5.12 -4.29
C CYS A 45 -11.74 5.65 -5.69
N PRO A 46 -10.72 5.83 -6.54
CA PRO A 46 -10.94 6.16 -7.93
C PRO A 46 -11.64 5.01 -8.66
N ASP A 47 -12.53 5.34 -9.61
CA ASP A 47 -13.27 4.36 -10.43
C ASP A 47 -12.43 3.86 -11.62
N ASN A 48 -11.09 3.91 -11.54
CA ASN A 48 -10.23 3.40 -12.59
C ASN A 48 -10.09 1.87 -12.50
N TYR A 49 -10.03 1.23 -13.66
CA TYR A 49 -9.83 -0.20 -13.77
C TYR A 49 -8.35 -0.52 -14.02
N GLU A 50 -7.64 -0.82 -12.94
CA GLU A 50 -6.24 -1.22 -12.91
C GLU A 50 -6.12 -2.48 -12.05
N PRO A 51 -6.53 -3.64 -12.57
CA PRO A 51 -6.79 -4.81 -11.75
C PRO A 51 -5.55 -5.31 -11.01
N VAL A 52 -5.76 -5.87 -9.82
CA VAL A 52 -4.70 -6.49 -9.03
C VAL A 52 -5.14 -7.87 -8.54
N CYS A 53 -4.28 -8.86 -8.74
CA CYS A 53 -4.45 -10.18 -8.15
C CYS A 53 -3.76 -10.20 -6.78
N VAL A 54 -4.48 -10.59 -5.73
CA VAL A 54 -3.95 -10.65 -4.37
C VAL A 54 -3.74 -12.06 -3.86
N THR A 55 -3.10 -12.18 -2.69
CA THR A 55 -2.71 -13.45 -2.04
C THR A 55 -3.85 -14.44 -1.79
N ASP A 56 -5.11 -13.98 -1.76
CA ASP A 56 -6.28 -14.85 -1.60
C ASP A 56 -6.83 -15.39 -2.94
N GLY A 57 -6.22 -15.02 -4.07
CA GLY A 57 -6.66 -15.40 -5.42
C GLY A 57 -7.82 -14.57 -5.96
N THR A 58 -8.21 -13.50 -5.26
CA THR A 58 -9.24 -12.56 -5.72
C THR A 58 -8.62 -11.45 -6.56
N THR A 59 -9.34 -11.05 -7.60
CA THR A 59 -9.01 -9.85 -8.38
C THR A 59 -9.78 -8.67 -7.85
N TYR A 60 -9.07 -7.59 -7.52
CA TYR A 60 -9.69 -6.31 -7.18
C TYR A 60 -9.60 -5.35 -8.36
N PRO A 61 -10.59 -4.48 -8.59
CA PRO A 61 -10.60 -3.53 -9.70
C PRO A 61 -9.40 -2.57 -9.71
N ASN A 62 -8.90 -2.23 -8.51
CA ASN A 62 -7.67 -1.48 -8.30
C ASN A 62 -7.13 -1.69 -6.88
N GLU A 63 -5.91 -1.20 -6.63
CA GLU A 63 -5.25 -1.33 -5.32
C GLU A 63 -5.98 -0.58 -4.20
N CYS A 64 -6.70 0.51 -4.50
CA CYS A 64 -7.46 1.24 -3.49
C CYS A 64 -8.62 0.39 -2.96
N GLU A 65 -9.40 -0.19 -3.86
CA GLU A 65 -10.52 -1.08 -3.50
C GLU A 65 -10.04 -2.30 -2.72
N MET A 66 -8.90 -2.87 -3.12
CA MET A 66 -8.23 -3.93 -2.38
C MET A 66 -7.90 -3.53 -0.93
N ARG A 67 -7.23 -2.38 -0.74
CA ARG A 67 -6.87 -1.87 0.59
C ARG A 67 -8.10 -1.51 1.43
N ARG A 68 -9.15 -1.00 0.78
CA ARG A 68 -10.44 -0.70 1.42
C ARG A 68 -11.07 -1.96 1.99
N GLU A 69 -11.20 -2.99 1.17
CA GLU A 69 -11.80 -4.26 1.56
C GLU A 69 -10.95 -4.99 2.62
N ALA A 70 -9.62 -5.01 2.45
CA ALA A 70 -8.68 -5.53 3.44
C ALA A 70 -8.91 -4.87 4.81
N CYS A 71 -9.08 -3.54 4.82
CA CYS A 71 -9.24 -2.76 6.04
C CYS A 71 -10.57 -3.07 6.74
N ILE A 72 -11.67 -3.05 5.98
CA ILE A 72 -13.02 -3.32 6.49
C ILE A 72 -13.09 -4.75 7.06
N ARG A 73 -12.44 -5.72 6.40
CA ARG A 73 -12.45 -7.13 6.81
C ARG A 73 -11.32 -7.51 7.77
N SER A 74 -10.44 -6.57 8.10
CA SER A 74 -9.24 -6.83 8.92
C SER A 74 -8.41 -8.01 8.41
N GLN A 75 -8.26 -8.08 7.08
CA GLN A 75 -7.57 -9.18 6.39
C GLN A 75 -6.24 -8.68 5.83
N ASP A 76 -5.19 -9.51 5.95
CA ASP A 76 -3.90 -9.23 5.34
C ASP A 76 -3.94 -9.68 3.87
N LEU A 77 -4.10 -8.70 2.98
CA LEU A 77 -4.07 -8.89 1.53
C LEU A 77 -2.79 -8.25 1.00
N SER A 78 -2.00 -9.03 0.29
CA SER A 78 -0.84 -8.55 -0.45
C SER A 78 -1.06 -8.74 -1.94
N VAL A 79 -0.63 -7.79 -2.76
CA VAL A 79 -0.63 -7.94 -4.21
C VAL A 79 0.35 -9.06 -4.60
N LEU A 80 -0.14 -10.04 -5.37
CA LEU A 80 0.71 -11.03 -6.04
C LEU A 80 1.26 -10.45 -7.34
N PHE A 81 0.40 -9.88 -8.17
CA PHE A 81 0.77 -9.20 -9.41
C PHE A 81 -0.33 -8.22 -9.87
N TYR A 82 0.05 -7.28 -10.74
CA TYR A 82 -0.86 -6.34 -11.39
C TYR A 82 -1.46 -7.00 -12.64
N GLY A 83 -2.79 -7.07 -12.72
CA GLY A 83 -3.56 -7.87 -13.66
C GLY A 83 -4.64 -8.69 -12.96
N GLU A 84 -5.49 -9.37 -13.72
CA GLU A 84 -6.50 -10.27 -13.16
C GLU A 84 -5.88 -11.63 -12.80
N CYS A 85 -6.36 -12.28 -11.74
CA CYS A 85 -5.90 -13.62 -11.37
C CYS A 85 -6.14 -14.65 -12.50
N GLY A 86 -7.12 -14.40 -13.37
CA GLY A 86 -7.45 -15.26 -14.52
C GLY A 86 -6.53 -15.12 -15.73
N ASP A 87 -5.82 -14.00 -15.87
CA ASP A 87 -5.01 -13.69 -17.06
C ASP A 87 -3.78 -14.60 -17.22
N VAL A 88 -3.37 -15.26 -16.13
CA VAL A 88 -2.29 -16.26 -16.11
C VAL A 88 -2.59 -17.45 -17.03
N ARG A 89 -3.86 -17.68 -17.41
CA ARG A 89 -4.24 -18.75 -18.35
C ARG A 89 -3.91 -18.46 -19.81
N SER A 90 -3.66 -17.20 -20.18
CA SER A 90 -3.39 -16.81 -21.57
C SER A 90 -1.91 -16.52 -21.86
N SER A 91 -1.04 -16.61 -20.84
CA SER A 91 0.38 -16.29 -20.94
C SER A 91 1.28 -17.37 -20.29
N GLY A 92 0.93 -18.65 -20.43
CA GLY A 92 1.89 -19.77 -20.38
C GLY A 92 2.96 -19.75 -19.27
N GLN A 93 2.64 -19.28 -18.07
CA GLN A 93 3.52 -19.39 -16.91
C GLN A 93 2.87 -20.28 -15.87
N GLU A 94 3.44 -21.47 -15.74
CA GLU A 94 3.15 -22.43 -14.69
C GLU A 94 3.31 -21.76 -13.32
N ILE A 95 2.22 -21.65 -12.57
CA ILE A 95 2.23 -21.25 -11.17
C ILE A 95 2.80 -22.37 -10.29
N ASN A 96 4.08 -22.67 -10.45
CA ASN A 96 4.88 -23.35 -9.42
C ASN A 96 5.67 -22.31 -8.61
N SER A 97 4.97 -21.28 -8.12
CA SER A 97 5.57 -20.29 -7.23
C SER A 97 5.32 -20.69 -5.78
N THR A 98 6.00 -21.75 -5.33
CA THR A 98 6.32 -21.80 -3.91
C THR A 98 7.23 -20.62 -3.59
N LYS A 99 7.05 -19.98 -2.44
CA LYS A 99 7.80 -18.78 -1.97
C LYS A 99 9.35 -18.94 -1.93
N SER A 100 9.92 -20.06 -2.41
CA SER A 100 11.36 -20.34 -2.44
C SER A 100 12.05 -20.11 -3.78
N ASP A 101 11.34 -19.97 -4.91
CA ASP A 101 12.01 -19.96 -6.23
C ASP A 101 12.42 -18.55 -6.73
N VAL A 102 11.80 -17.48 -6.22
CA VAL A 102 12.15 -16.10 -6.61
C VAL A 102 13.55 -15.69 -6.11
N PHE A 103 14.01 -16.22 -4.97
CA PHE A 103 15.33 -15.84 -4.42
C PHE A 103 16.51 -16.58 -5.08
N LYS A 104 16.27 -17.73 -5.75
CA LYS A 104 17.34 -18.51 -6.39
C LYS A 104 17.71 -18.00 -7.79
N GLN A 105 16.86 -17.21 -8.45
CA GLN A 105 17.13 -16.75 -9.81
C GLN A 105 18.20 -15.63 -9.88
N SER A 106 18.43 -14.87 -8.80
CA SER A 106 19.38 -13.76 -8.80
C SER A 106 20.83 -14.12 -8.45
N PHE A 107 21.12 -15.31 -7.92
CA PHE A 107 22.48 -15.67 -7.47
C PHE A 107 23.25 -16.60 -8.42
N LYS A 108 22.64 -17.08 -9.52
CA LYS A 108 23.26 -18.06 -10.42
C LYS A 108 24.06 -17.46 -11.60
N MET A 109 24.32 -16.15 -11.59
CA MET A 109 25.14 -15.48 -12.62
C MET A 109 26.53 -15.03 -12.15
N LEU A 110 26.92 -15.33 -10.91
CA LEU A 110 28.25 -15.00 -10.39
C LEU A 110 28.87 -16.20 -9.70
N LEU A 111 29.36 -17.15 -10.49
CA LEU A 111 30.58 -17.92 -10.22
C LEU A 111 30.93 -18.70 -11.51
N PRO A 112 32.18 -18.61 -12.00
CA PRO A 112 32.64 -19.42 -13.12
C PRO A 112 32.69 -20.92 -12.78
#